data_AF-A0A4T0NFI1-F1
#
_entry.id   AF-A0A4T0NFI1-F1
#
_cell.length_a   1.000
_cell.length_b   1.000
_cell.length_c   1.000
_cell.angle_alpha   90.00
_cell.angle_beta   90.00
_cell.angle_gamma   90.00
#
_symmetry.space_group_name_H-M   'P 1'
#
loop_
_entity.id
_entity.type
_entity.pdbx_description
1 polymer ?
#
loop_
_entity_poly.entity_id
_entity_poly.type
_entity_poly.pdbx_seq_one_letter_code
_entity_poly.pdbx_strand_id
1 'polypeptide(L)'
;MKYFTLSATLLSAVTYVTAGGPVVCTHNVGGATCVDHQVTKDCCAAVDHSARYDEVFSQCIPWAINGLNTGDMAECCESRGDSSRAEDVGAEHVQLKDMRYVRYM
;
A
#
# COMPACT_ATOMS: atom_id res chain seq x y z
N MET A 1 11.93 -10.91 -39.68
CA MET A 1 12.30 -10.62 -38.27
C MET A 1 11.08 -10.01 -37.60
N LYS A 2 10.83 -10.41 -36.36
CA LYS A 2 9.54 -10.40 -35.66
C LYS A 2 9.63 -9.34 -34.57
N TYR A 3 8.80 -8.31 -34.63
CA TYR A 3 8.71 -7.32 -33.56
C TYR A 3 7.24 -7.17 -33.21
N PHE A 4 6.81 -8.00 -32.26
CA PHE A 4 5.52 -7.84 -31.58
C PHE A 4 5.60 -6.51 -30.83
N THR A 5 4.87 -5.50 -31.33
CA THR A 5 4.59 -4.26 -30.61
C THR A 5 3.79 -4.62 -29.35
N LEU A 6 4.49 -4.77 -28.24
CA LEU A 6 3.91 -4.83 -26.91
C LEU A 6 3.47 -3.41 -26.54
N SER A 7 2.20 -3.13 -26.80
CA SER A 7 1.51 -1.95 -26.29
C SER A 7 1.46 -2.06 -24.76
N ALA A 8 2.43 -1.48 -24.07
CA ALA A 8 2.39 -1.31 -22.63
C ALA A 8 1.26 -0.31 -22.33
N THR A 9 0.12 -0.84 -21.90
CA THR A 9 -0.97 -0.05 -21.33
C THR A 9 -0.42 0.70 -20.12
N LEU A 10 -0.25 2.02 -20.25
CA LEU A 10 -0.03 2.92 -19.12
C LEU A 10 -1.20 2.76 -18.15
N LEU A 11 -0.97 2.03 -17.05
CA LEU A 11 -1.81 2.15 -15.86
C LEU A 11 -1.52 3.54 -15.29
N SER A 12 -2.35 4.52 -15.65
CA SER A 12 -2.39 5.81 -14.98
C SER A 12 -2.79 5.56 -13.53
N ALA A 13 -1.81 5.47 -12.64
CA ALA A 13 -2.04 5.45 -11.20
C ALA A 13 -2.59 6.82 -10.81
N VAL A 14 -3.91 6.89 -10.65
CA VAL A 14 -4.57 8.04 -10.03
C VAL A 14 -4.21 7.98 -8.56
N THR A 15 -3.20 8.76 -8.15
CA THR A 15 -2.90 8.97 -6.74
C THR A 15 -4.04 9.79 -6.15
N TYR A 16 -5.02 9.10 -5.56
CA TYR A 16 -6.00 9.74 -4.70
C TYR A 16 -5.26 10.25 -3.46
N VAL A 17 -4.86 11.52 -3.49
CA VAL A 17 -4.32 12.22 -2.34
C VAL A 17 -5.51 12.56 -1.43
N THR A 18 -5.96 11.61 -0.62
CA THR A 18 -6.82 11.93 0.52
C THR A 18 -5.90 12.43 1.63
N ALA A 19 -5.98 13.73 1.88
CA ALA A 19 -5.24 14.40 2.93
C ALA A 19 -5.42 13.70 4.29
N GLY A 20 -4.31 13.28 4.89
CA GLY A 20 -4.20 13.10 6.34
C GLY A 20 -4.80 11.86 7.00
N GLY A 21 -5.19 10.84 6.24
CA GLY A 21 -5.66 9.54 6.77
C GLY A 21 -4.57 8.48 6.87
N PRO A 22 -4.84 7.33 7.53
CA PRO A 22 -3.98 6.15 7.46
C PRO A 22 -3.66 5.70 6.03
N VAL A 23 -2.47 5.12 5.85
CA VAL A 23 -2.04 4.55 4.57
C VAL A 23 -1.55 3.12 4.75
N VAL A 24 -1.83 2.29 3.74
CA VAL A 24 -1.36 0.91 3.60
C VAL A 24 -0.67 0.71 2.25
N CYS A 25 0.28 -0.21 2.21
CA CYS A 25 0.79 -0.76 0.96
C CYS A 25 -0.05 -1.97 0.55
N THR A 26 -0.43 -2.03 -0.73
CA THR A 26 -1.31 -3.04 -1.29
C THR A 26 -0.65 -3.80 -2.43
N HIS A 27 -0.92 -5.10 -2.49
CA HIS A 27 -0.43 -5.98 -3.53
C HIS A 27 -1.60 -6.68 -4.22
N ASN A 28 -1.50 -6.86 -5.53
CA ASN A 28 -2.51 -7.58 -6.30
C ASN A 28 -2.16 -9.07 -6.37
N VAL A 29 -2.98 -9.92 -5.76
CA VAL A 29 -2.84 -11.39 -5.84
C VAL A 29 -4.09 -11.99 -6.45
N GLY A 30 -3.95 -12.59 -7.62
CA GLY A 30 -5.04 -13.36 -8.24
C GLY A 30 -6.28 -12.54 -8.55
N GLY A 31 -6.13 -11.23 -8.80
CA GLY A 31 -7.23 -10.31 -9.07
C GLY A 31 -7.84 -9.64 -7.83
N ALA A 32 -7.33 -9.93 -6.63
CA ALA A 32 -7.73 -9.25 -5.39
C ALA A 32 -6.62 -8.32 -4.88
N THR A 33 -7.01 -7.12 -4.46
CA THR A 33 -6.15 -6.15 -3.78
C THR A 33 -6.04 -6.52 -2.31
N CYS A 34 -4.85 -6.89 -1.85
CA CYS A 34 -4.57 -7.28 -0.48
C CYS A 34 -3.63 -6.27 0.17
N VAL A 35 -3.68 -6.12 1.50
CA VAL A 35 -2.70 -5.29 2.23
C VAL A 35 -1.44 -6.10 2.49
N ASP A 36 -0.29 -5.60 2.06
CA ASP A 36 1.01 -6.16 2.46
C ASP A 36 1.42 -5.54 3.80
N HIS A 37 1.09 -6.24 4.88
CA HIS A 37 1.44 -5.88 6.26
C HIS A 37 2.94 -5.59 6.42
N GLN A 38 3.79 -6.41 5.82
CA GLN A 38 5.24 -6.31 6.04
C GLN A 38 5.81 -5.08 5.33
N VAL A 39 5.37 -4.83 4.09
CA VAL A 39 5.77 -3.63 3.35
C VAL A 39 5.18 -2.37 4.00
N THR A 40 3.92 -2.41 4.43
CA THR A 40 3.30 -1.28 5.12
C THR A 40 4.06 -0.91 6.39
N LYS A 41 4.43 -1.91 7.20
CA LYS A 41 5.19 -1.69 8.43
C LYS A 41 6.57 -1.11 8.18
N ASP A 42 7.29 -1.66 7.20
CA ASP A 42 8.62 -1.20 6.81
C ASP A 42 8.60 0.25 6.29
N CYS A 43 7.69 0.54 5.36
CA CYS A 43 7.54 1.89 4.83
C CYS A 43 7.07 2.88 5.90
N CYS A 44 6.25 2.44 6.86
CA CYS A 44 5.82 3.32 7.95
C CYS A 44 6.97 3.71 8.87
N ALA A 45 7.92 2.79 9.09
CA ALA A 45 9.14 3.08 9.82
C ALA A 45 10.06 4.06 9.08
N ALA A 46 9.99 4.13 7.75
CA ALA A 46 10.74 5.12 6.96
C ALA A 46 10.17 6.54 7.07
N VAL A 47 8.87 6.68 7.38
CA VAL A 47 8.17 7.97 7.55
C VAL A 47 7.77 8.24 9.02
N ASP A 48 8.45 7.59 9.98
CA ASP A 48 8.08 7.51 11.40
C ASP A 48 8.00 8.86 12.13
N HIS A 49 8.74 9.86 11.63
CA HIS A 49 8.68 11.24 12.09
C HIS A 49 7.29 11.88 11.92
N SER A 50 6.41 11.27 11.11
CA SER A 50 5.13 11.82 10.66
C SER A 50 3.93 10.89 10.92
N ALA A 51 4.20 9.61 11.16
CA ALA A 51 3.21 8.57 11.41
C ALA A 51 3.75 7.45 12.31
N ARG A 52 2.86 6.58 12.75
CA ARG A 52 3.19 5.36 13.50
C ARG A 52 2.50 4.16 12.89
N TYR A 53 3.19 3.02 12.95
CA TYR A 53 2.55 1.77 12.58
C TYR A 53 1.65 1.29 13.73
N ASP A 54 0.39 1.00 13.41
CA ASP A 54 -0.56 0.41 14.34
C ASP A 54 -0.74 -1.08 14.00
N GLU A 55 -0.29 -1.94 14.91
CA GLU A 55 -0.35 -3.40 14.73
C GLU A 55 -1.78 -3.95 14.82
N VAL A 56 -2.69 -3.24 15.49
CA VAL A 56 -4.10 -3.67 15.63
C VAL A 56 -4.82 -3.47 14.31
N PHE A 57 -4.64 -2.31 13.70
CA PHE A 57 -5.26 -1.98 12.41
C PHE A 57 -4.41 -2.35 11.21
N SER A 58 -3.15 -2.76 11.40
CA SER A 58 -2.18 -3.04 10.31
C SER A 58 -2.04 -1.86 9.33
N GLN A 59 -2.03 -0.65 9.88
CA GLN A 59 -2.06 0.61 9.13
C GLN A 59 -0.94 1.55 9.58
N CYS A 60 -0.44 2.39 8.67
CA CYS A 60 0.41 3.51 9.02
C CYS A 60 -0.47 4.73 9.34
N ILE A 61 -0.58 5.08 10.63
CA ILE A 61 -1.50 6.10 11.13
C ILE A 61 -0.73 7.41 11.38
N PRO A 62 -1.14 8.55 10.81
CA PRO A 62 -0.52 9.84 11.09
C PRO A 62 -0.61 10.23 12.57
N TRP A 63 0.43 10.89 13.10
CA TRP A 63 0.42 11.41 14.48
C TRP A 63 -0.54 12.60 14.65
N ALA A 64 -0.75 13.38 13.59
CA ALA A 64 -1.62 14.55 13.57
C ALA A 64 -2.49 14.53 12.30
N ILE A 65 -3.64 15.20 12.34
CA ILE A 65 -4.48 15.40 11.14
C ILE A 65 -3.63 16.10 10.07
N ASN A 66 -3.47 15.48 8.90
CA ASN A 66 -2.54 15.90 7.82
C ASN A 66 -1.05 15.69 8.08
N GLY A 67 -0.70 14.86 9.06
CA GLY A 67 0.69 14.63 9.47
C GLY A 67 1.47 13.69 8.56
N LEU A 68 0.82 12.74 7.88
CA LEU A 68 1.52 11.73 7.07
C LEU A 68 1.87 12.27 5.68
N ASN A 69 3.14 12.17 5.30
CA ASN A 69 3.56 12.35 3.92
C ASN A 69 3.15 11.13 3.11
N THR A 70 1.96 11.20 2.49
CA THR A 70 1.43 10.13 1.66
C THR A 70 2.26 9.89 0.39
N GLY A 71 3.06 10.89 -0.04
CA GLY A 71 3.97 10.78 -1.17
C GLY A 71 5.16 9.87 -0.87
N ASP A 72 5.84 10.06 0.26
CA ASP A 72 6.96 9.21 0.68
C ASP A 72 6.51 7.76 0.88
N MET A 73 5.30 7.60 1.41
CA MET A 73 4.71 6.28 1.58
C MET A 73 4.40 5.60 0.24
N ALA A 74 3.87 6.35 -0.73
CA ALA A 74 3.64 5.86 -2.08
C ALA A 74 4.95 5.43 -2.75
N GLU A 75 5.99 6.27 -2.70
CA GLU A 75 7.30 5.97 -3.27
C GLU A 75 7.92 4.71 -2.63
N CYS A 76 7.79 4.55 -1.31
CA CYS A 76 8.27 3.36 -0.62
C CYS A 76 7.50 2.09 -1.02
N CYS A 77 6.16 2.13 -1.07
CA CYS A 77 5.37 0.98 -1.51
C CYS A 77 5.73 0.59 -2.96
N GLU A 78 5.83 1.57 -3.86
CA GLU A 78 6.18 1.35 -5.28
C GLU A 78 7.57 0.74 -5.44
N SER A 79 8.56 1.19 -4.67
CA SER A 79 9.90 0.60 -4.65
C SER A 79 9.91 -0.87 -4.21
N ARG A 80 8.86 -1.35 -3.54
CA ARG A 80 8.70 -2.74 -3.09
C ARG A 80 7.80 -3.55 -4.02
N GLY A 81 7.30 -2.96 -5.10
CA GLY A 81 6.39 -3.60 -6.06
C GLY A 81 4.92 -3.56 -5.65
N ASP A 82 4.57 -2.72 -4.67
CA ASP A 82 3.23 -2.53 -4.15
C ASP A 82 2.66 -1.18 -4.59
N SER A 83 1.35 -0.98 -4.40
CA SER A 83 0.68 0.30 -4.59
C SER A 83 0.21 0.84 -3.24
N SER A 84 0.32 2.14 -2.98
CA SER A 84 -0.23 2.73 -1.75
C SER A 84 -1.73 2.98 -1.85
N ARG A 85 -2.47 2.79 -0.76
CA ARG A 85 -3.87 3.17 -0.61
C ARG A 85 -4.06 3.93 0.70
N ALA A 86 -4.73 5.07 0.65
CA ALA A 86 -5.20 5.76 1.84
C ALA A 86 -6.56 5.20 2.27
N GLU A 87 -6.77 5.08 3.58
CA GLU A 87 -7.93 4.43 4.19
C GLU A 87 -8.39 5.15 5.46
N ASP A 88 -9.58 4.79 5.94
CA ASP A 88 -10.04 5.14 7.29
C ASP A 88 -9.36 4.25 8.35
N VAL A 89 -9.22 4.79 9.56
CA VAL A 89 -8.69 4.04 10.71
C VAL A 89 -9.55 2.80 10.96
N GLY A 90 -8.93 1.63 10.92
CA GLY A 90 -9.61 0.36 11.16
C GLY A 90 -10.53 -0.10 10.03
N ALA A 91 -10.37 0.46 8.81
CA ALA A 91 -10.99 -0.08 7.61
C ALA A 91 -10.68 -1.58 7.45
N GLU A 92 -11.69 -2.37 7.07
CA GLU A 92 -11.54 -3.79 6.84
C GLU A 92 -10.72 -4.04 5.56
N HIS A 93 -9.70 -4.90 5.67
CA HIS A 93 -8.88 -5.31 4.53
C HIS A 93 -8.43 -6.76 4.66
N VAL A 94 -8.22 -7.40 3.52
CA VAL A 94 -7.64 -8.74 3.44
C VAL A 94 -6.13 -8.63 3.48
N GLN A 95 -5.49 -9.35 4.40
CA GLN A 95 -4.03 -9.34 4.51
C GLN A 95 -3.41 -10.26 3.45
N LEU A 96 -2.30 -9.82 2.87
CA LEU A 96 -1.57 -10.58 1.86
C LEU A 96 -1.09 -11.94 2.38
N LYS A 97 -0.75 -12.03 3.67
CA LYS A 97 -0.38 -13.29 4.32
C LYS A 97 -1.52 -14.32 4.28
N ASP A 98 -2.77 -13.87 4.41
CA ASP A 98 -3.94 -14.75 4.42
C ASP A 98 -4.23 -15.29 3.02
N MET A 99 -4.09 -14.45 1.99
CA MET A 99 -4.26 -14.86 0.59
C MET A 99 -3.12 -15.75 0.08
N ARG A 100 -1.88 -15.52 0.53
CA ARG A 100 -0.78 -16.45 0.27
C ARG A 100 -1.12 -17.83 0.83
N TYR A 101 -1.64 -17.90 2.05
CA TYR A 101 -2.02 -19.17 2.67
C TYR A 101 -3.11 -19.90 1.86
N VAL A 102 -4.15 -19.19 1.42
CA VAL A 102 -5.26 -19.78 0.62
C VAL A 102 -4.79 -20.30 -0.74
N ARG A 103 -3.78 -19.68 -1.37
CA ARG A 103 -3.27 -20.14 -2.69
C ARG A 103 -2.40 -21.40 -2.60
N TYR A 104 -1.90 -21.76 -1.41
CA TYR A 104 -1.09 -22.96 -1.19
C TYR A 104 -1.90 -24.16 -0.65
N MET A 105 -3.23 -24.04 -0.53
CA MET A 105 -4.16 -25.14 -0.23
C MET A 105 -4.88 -25.61 -1.48
#